data_AF-A0A1Y1IK33-F1
#
_entry.id   AF-A0A1Y1IK33-F1
#
_cell.length_a   1.000
_cell.length_b   1.000
_cell.length_c   1.000
_cell.angle_alpha   90.00
_cell.angle_beta   90.00
_cell.angle_gamma   90.00
#
_symmetry.space_group_name_H-M   'P 1'
#
loop_
_entity.id
_entity.type
_entity.pdbx_description
1 polymer ?
#
loop_
_entity_poly.entity_id
_entity_poly.type
_entity_poly.pdbx_seq_one_letter_code
_entity_poly.pdbx_strand_id
1 'polypeptide(L)'
;MQAAIDACFESGGGRLVIPSGMKILTGTLWLKSNIELHLEEEAVIVGGTQREDYHPSERELWYVIAARNASNVSITGPGEINGQAHSFVLEYREEKNVMLSWNRRSDNCNEEDQEQCRPRLVGFIDCANVTVKDVHLTEPAFWCLHIVRCDTTTVRNVTIYGDFNIPNNDAIDVDGSNNTVVEGCHISTGDDGVCAKTKAGPTFNLSASNCWIRSKSSAVKIGSEVRYDMANLSFVNMTIVASHRGIAIQARDAGNVSDVSFVNVSISTRYYDPSWWGRAEPIYITSVPRRETTVRGALRNVTVTNVTARSENGIVIAGCPGHEIEQLRLENISIEIGKWSQYPGGLLDYRPGYRGLVPHRTVGVFAEHVAQLGFKSVRIEWGSQPQLDWGMLIDMTPGTVKEVTFDGFSSSQPSAYEKHRETRGDSGIISLFQTS
;
A
#
# COMPACT_ATOMS: atom_id res chain seq x y z
N MET A 1 2.63 -33.49 -2.95
CA MET A 1 3.54 -32.36 -3.18
C MET A 1 4.56 -32.19 -2.06
N GLN A 2 4.15 -32.04 -0.79
CA GLN A 2 5.09 -31.90 0.33
C GLN A 2 6.20 -32.97 0.38
N ALA A 3 5.84 -34.25 0.22
CA ALA A 3 6.83 -35.33 0.17
C ALA A 3 7.87 -35.18 -0.96
N ALA A 4 7.51 -34.57 -2.09
CA ALA A 4 8.45 -34.30 -3.19
C ALA A 4 9.40 -33.15 -2.84
N ILE A 5 8.91 -32.12 -2.14
CA ILE A 5 9.75 -31.04 -1.59
C ILE A 5 10.75 -31.63 -0.59
N ASP A 6 10.27 -32.50 0.31
CA ASP A 6 11.10 -33.14 1.32
C ASP A 6 12.20 -34.00 0.70
N ALA A 7 11.85 -34.86 -0.27
CA ALA A 7 12.82 -35.70 -0.98
C ALA A 7 13.85 -34.87 -1.79
N CYS A 8 13.42 -33.77 -2.41
CA CYS A 8 14.30 -32.85 -3.13
C CYS A 8 15.31 -32.20 -2.17
N PHE A 9 14.83 -31.74 -1.01
CA PHE A 9 15.68 -31.16 0.03
C PHE A 9 16.70 -32.17 0.59
N GLU A 10 16.24 -33.39 0.89
CA GLU A 10 17.10 -34.49 1.38
C GLU A 10 18.18 -34.88 0.35
N SER A 11 17.92 -34.65 -0.94
CA SER A 11 18.88 -34.86 -2.03
C SER A 11 19.86 -33.70 -2.24
N GLY A 12 19.84 -32.68 -1.36
CA GLY A 12 20.71 -31.51 -1.43
C GLY A 12 20.07 -30.26 -2.05
N GLY A 13 18.79 -30.33 -2.40
CA GLY A 13 18.06 -29.24 -3.05
C GLY A 13 17.97 -29.43 -4.57
N GLY A 14 17.27 -28.51 -5.22
CA GLY A 14 17.04 -28.56 -6.66
C GLY A 14 15.74 -27.90 -7.07
N ARG A 15 15.41 -28.10 -8.35
CA ARG A 15 14.19 -27.58 -8.97
C ARG A 15 13.09 -28.63 -8.95
N LEU A 16 11.98 -28.30 -8.27
CA LEU A 16 10.73 -29.04 -8.33
C LEU A 16 9.82 -28.40 -9.37
N VAL A 17 9.59 -29.09 -10.48
CA VAL A 17 8.79 -28.58 -11.61
C VAL A 17 7.35 -29.04 -11.47
N ILE A 18 6.41 -28.10 -11.57
CA ILE A 18 4.98 -28.37 -11.82
C ILE A 18 4.77 -28.30 -13.33
N PRO A 19 4.50 -29.44 -14.00
CA PRO A 19 4.41 -29.49 -15.45
C PRO A 19 3.27 -28.63 -16.00
N SER A 20 3.42 -28.22 -17.26
CA SER A 20 2.40 -27.47 -17.98
C SER A 20 1.02 -28.15 -17.94
N GLY A 21 -0.03 -27.34 -17.70
CA GLY A 21 -1.41 -27.78 -17.58
C GLY A 21 -1.75 -28.57 -16.31
N MET A 22 -0.78 -28.84 -15.43
CA MET A 22 -1.04 -29.55 -14.18
C MET A 22 -1.72 -28.63 -13.16
N LYS A 23 -2.85 -29.09 -12.62
CA LYS A 23 -3.59 -28.41 -11.55
C LYS A 23 -3.52 -29.20 -10.24
N ILE A 24 -3.09 -28.56 -9.16
CA ILE A 24 -2.87 -29.20 -7.85
C ILE A 24 -3.65 -28.44 -6.79
N LEU A 25 -4.63 -29.11 -6.17
CA LEU A 25 -5.27 -28.63 -4.95
C LEU A 25 -4.41 -29.04 -3.74
N THR A 26 -4.13 -28.11 -2.84
CA THR A 26 -3.24 -28.36 -1.70
C THR A 26 -3.65 -27.58 -0.45
N GLY A 27 -3.40 -28.15 0.73
CA GLY A 27 -3.19 -27.35 1.94
C GLY A 27 -1.81 -26.69 1.93
N THR A 28 -1.34 -26.18 3.06
CA THR A 28 -0.05 -25.48 3.12
C THR A 28 1.12 -26.34 2.60
N LEU A 29 1.88 -25.79 1.65
CA LEU A 29 3.17 -26.33 1.23
C LEU A 29 4.31 -25.56 1.88
N TRP A 30 5.22 -26.28 2.54
CA TRP A 30 6.40 -25.73 3.17
C TRP A 30 7.64 -26.00 2.33
N LEU A 31 8.14 -24.96 1.66
CA LEU A 31 9.42 -24.96 0.96
C LEU A 31 10.58 -24.99 1.96
N LYS A 32 11.68 -25.61 1.55
CA LYS A 32 12.92 -25.74 2.33
C LYS A 32 14.09 -25.02 1.64
N SER A 33 15.23 -24.94 2.32
CA SER A 33 16.44 -24.34 1.73
C SER A 33 16.84 -25.04 0.43
N ASN A 34 17.42 -24.28 -0.50
CA ASN A 34 17.92 -24.76 -1.79
C ASN A 34 16.83 -25.36 -2.71
N ILE A 35 15.55 -25.06 -2.46
CA ILE A 35 14.43 -25.47 -3.31
C ILE A 35 14.02 -24.32 -4.24
N GLU A 36 13.94 -24.63 -5.53
CA GLU A 36 13.19 -23.85 -6.51
C GLU A 36 11.88 -24.58 -6.84
N LEU A 37 10.74 -23.98 -6.52
CA LEU A 37 9.44 -24.42 -7.02
C LEU A 37 9.16 -23.70 -8.34
N HIS A 38 9.25 -24.43 -9.46
CA HIS A 38 9.05 -23.89 -10.80
C HIS A 38 7.69 -24.31 -11.35
N LEU A 39 6.83 -23.35 -11.69
CA LEU A 39 5.53 -23.59 -12.31
C LEU A 39 5.63 -23.29 -13.80
N GLU A 40 5.49 -24.31 -14.65
CA GLU A 40 5.45 -24.12 -16.10
C GLU A 40 4.16 -23.42 -16.54
N GLU A 41 4.10 -23.06 -17.83
CA GLU A 41 2.94 -22.39 -18.42
C GLU A 41 1.66 -23.21 -18.19
N GLU A 42 0.57 -22.55 -17.81
CA GLU A 42 -0.72 -23.18 -17.48
C GLU A 42 -0.67 -24.14 -16.26
N ALA A 43 0.45 -24.27 -15.54
CA ALA A 43 0.48 -24.96 -14.26
C ALA A 43 -0.24 -24.13 -13.20
N VAL A 44 -1.06 -24.78 -12.36
CA VAL A 44 -1.86 -24.09 -11.33
C VAL A 44 -1.75 -24.81 -9.99
N ILE A 45 -1.28 -24.12 -8.96
CA ILE A 45 -1.44 -24.51 -7.56
C ILE A 45 -2.66 -23.78 -6.99
N VAL A 46 -3.58 -24.52 -6.41
CA VAL A 46 -4.81 -23.99 -5.81
C VAL A 46 -4.79 -24.26 -4.32
N GLY A 47 -4.92 -23.20 -3.51
CA GLY A 47 -5.03 -23.31 -2.06
C GLY A 47 -6.39 -23.86 -1.63
N GLY A 48 -6.36 -24.84 -0.73
CA GLY A 48 -7.55 -25.44 -0.15
C GLY A 48 -8.41 -24.43 0.59
N THR A 49 -9.71 -24.69 0.68
CA THR A 49 -10.69 -23.76 1.26
C THR A 49 -11.18 -24.21 2.63
N GLN A 50 -10.68 -25.33 3.16
CA GLN A 50 -11.08 -25.85 4.46
C GLN A 50 -10.13 -25.38 5.55
N ARG A 51 -10.63 -25.30 6.79
CA ARG A 51 -9.82 -24.87 7.93
C ARG A 51 -8.62 -25.80 8.15
N GLU A 52 -8.84 -27.08 7.95
CA GLU A 52 -7.92 -28.19 8.18
C GLU A 52 -6.78 -28.23 7.14
N ASP A 53 -6.91 -27.51 6.03
CA ASP A 53 -5.86 -27.34 5.02
C ASP A 53 -4.67 -26.51 5.54
N TYR A 54 -4.86 -25.79 6.65
CA TYR A 54 -3.91 -24.84 7.23
C TYR A 54 -3.64 -25.12 8.72
N HIS A 55 -2.55 -24.57 9.24
CA HIS A 55 -2.08 -24.84 10.61
C HIS A 55 -3.19 -24.75 11.67
N PRO A 56 -3.41 -25.76 12.54
CA PRO A 56 -4.64 -25.87 13.35
C PRO A 56 -4.82 -24.79 14.42
N SER A 57 -3.74 -24.13 14.87
CA SER A 57 -3.84 -23.14 15.97
C SER A 57 -3.03 -21.86 15.78
N GLU A 58 -2.23 -21.74 14.71
CA GLU A 58 -1.33 -20.59 14.50
C GLU A 58 -1.68 -19.88 13.19
N ARG A 59 -2.51 -18.83 13.28
CA ARG A 59 -3.05 -18.08 12.13
C ARG A 59 -1.97 -17.35 11.33
N GLU A 60 -0.92 -16.92 12.00
CA GLU A 60 0.27 -16.33 11.43
C GLU A 60 1.02 -17.28 10.49
N LEU A 61 0.75 -18.59 10.57
CA LEU A 61 1.32 -19.63 9.71
C LEU A 61 0.35 -20.11 8.61
N TRP A 62 -0.82 -19.48 8.44
CA TRP A 62 -1.74 -19.85 7.36
C TRP A 62 -1.27 -19.25 6.04
N TYR A 63 -0.65 -20.10 5.22
CA TYR A 63 -0.24 -19.79 3.85
C TYR A 63 -0.64 -20.94 2.91
N VAL A 64 -0.89 -20.66 1.64
CA VAL A 64 -0.96 -21.72 0.61
C VAL A 64 0.44 -22.28 0.36
N ILE A 65 1.43 -21.40 0.18
CA ILE A 65 2.85 -21.77 0.05
C ILE A 65 3.66 -20.91 1.01
N ALA A 66 4.54 -21.52 1.80
CA ALA A 66 5.46 -20.78 2.64
C ALA A 66 6.85 -21.39 2.73
N ALA A 67 7.83 -20.59 3.11
CA ALA A 67 9.13 -21.04 3.61
C ALA A 67 9.39 -20.40 4.98
N ARG A 68 10.04 -21.15 5.87
CA ARG A 68 10.45 -20.66 7.19
C ARG A 68 11.87 -21.09 7.51
N ASN A 69 12.71 -20.18 8.02
CA ASN A 69 14.10 -20.46 8.38
C ASN A 69 14.88 -21.11 7.21
N ALA A 70 14.66 -20.64 5.99
CA ALA A 70 15.22 -21.24 4.77
C ALA A 70 16.19 -20.30 4.05
N SER A 71 17.13 -20.84 3.30
CA SER A 71 18.05 -20.07 2.45
C SER A 71 18.03 -20.57 1.01
N ASN A 72 18.22 -19.66 0.05
CA ASN A 72 18.23 -19.97 -1.39
C ASN A 72 16.91 -20.65 -1.82
N VAL A 73 15.79 -20.03 -1.50
CA VAL A 73 14.45 -20.55 -1.79
C VAL A 73 13.80 -19.71 -2.88
N SER A 74 13.21 -20.37 -3.88
CA SER A 74 12.64 -19.69 -5.03
C SER A 74 11.26 -20.21 -5.42
N ILE A 75 10.41 -19.31 -5.92
CA ILE A 75 9.18 -19.62 -6.65
C ILE A 75 9.30 -18.95 -8.02
N THR A 76 9.27 -19.73 -9.09
CA THR A 76 9.55 -19.23 -10.44
C THR A 76 8.58 -19.76 -11.48
N GLY A 77 8.54 -19.10 -12.64
CA GLY A 77 7.88 -19.59 -13.85
C GLY A 77 6.45 -19.06 -14.04
N PRO A 78 5.91 -19.13 -15.27
CA PRO A 78 4.69 -18.45 -15.69
C PRO A 78 3.38 -19.10 -15.23
N GLY A 79 3.43 -20.13 -14.37
CA GLY A 79 2.23 -20.70 -13.79
C GLY A 79 1.58 -19.83 -12.71
N GLU A 80 0.48 -20.33 -12.16
CA GLU A 80 -0.42 -19.63 -11.25
C GLU A 80 -0.42 -20.26 -9.85
N ILE A 81 -0.40 -19.42 -8.81
CA ILE A 81 -0.77 -19.79 -7.45
C ILE A 81 -2.07 -19.04 -7.11
N ASN A 82 -3.15 -19.79 -6.93
CA ASN A 82 -4.51 -19.26 -6.76
C ASN A 82 -5.02 -19.49 -5.33
N GLY A 83 -5.42 -18.43 -4.64
CA GLY A 83 -5.87 -18.46 -3.25
C GLY A 83 -7.36 -18.67 -3.04
N GLN A 84 -8.16 -18.75 -4.12
CA GLN A 84 -9.61 -18.92 -4.07
C GLN A 84 -10.34 -17.91 -3.17
N ALA A 85 -9.96 -16.62 -3.17
CA ALA A 85 -10.49 -15.59 -2.26
C ALA A 85 -12.01 -15.63 -2.03
N HIS A 86 -12.79 -15.75 -3.10
CA HIS A 86 -14.26 -15.80 -3.04
C HIS A 86 -14.82 -16.99 -2.24
N SER A 87 -14.09 -18.09 -2.13
CA SER A 87 -14.48 -19.23 -1.29
C SER A 87 -14.47 -18.92 0.22
N PHE A 88 -13.88 -17.80 0.61
CA PHE A 88 -13.83 -17.32 2.00
C PHE A 88 -14.84 -16.20 2.29
N VAL A 89 -15.70 -15.86 1.32
CA VAL A 89 -16.77 -14.86 1.47
C VAL A 89 -18.09 -15.57 1.81
N LEU A 90 -18.47 -15.62 3.10
CA LEU A 90 -19.72 -16.27 3.52
C LEU A 90 -20.96 -15.36 3.48
N GLU A 91 -20.79 -14.04 3.64
CA GLU A 91 -21.88 -13.05 3.56
C GLU A 91 -21.45 -11.91 2.64
N TYR A 92 -22.25 -11.61 1.60
CA TYR A 92 -21.96 -10.47 0.74
C TYR A 92 -22.62 -9.20 1.29
N ARG A 93 -21.84 -8.14 1.48
CA ARG A 93 -22.34 -6.77 1.66
C ARG A 93 -21.63 -5.86 0.68
N GLU A 94 -22.38 -5.17 -0.16
CA GLU A 94 -21.85 -4.40 -1.27
C GLU A 94 -20.88 -3.30 -0.83
N GLU A 95 -21.10 -2.70 0.34
CA GLU A 95 -20.28 -1.60 0.86
C GLU A 95 -19.00 -2.07 1.55
N LYS A 96 -19.04 -3.24 2.20
CA LYS A 96 -17.98 -3.69 3.12
C LYS A 96 -17.29 -5.00 2.72
N ASN A 97 -17.89 -5.78 1.83
CA ASN A 97 -17.59 -7.20 1.62
C ASN A 97 -17.31 -7.89 2.96
N VAL A 98 -18.32 -7.99 3.81
CA VAL A 98 -18.18 -8.62 5.14
C VAL A 98 -17.80 -10.08 4.97
N MET A 99 -16.51 -10.38 5.00
CA MET A 99 -16.00 -11.75 4.86
C MET A 99 -15.95 -12.43 6.21
N LEU A 100 -17.10 -12.92 6.68
CA LEU A 100 -17.08 -13.96 7.70
C LEU A 100 -16.27 -15.13 7.14
N SER A 101 -15.07 -15.34 7.66
CA SER A 101 -14.25 -16.48 7.26
C SER A 101 -14.61 -17.71 8.09
N TRP A 102 -14.81 -18.83 7.42
CA TRP A 102 -14.95 -20.17 8.02
C TRP A 102 -15.86 -20.27 9.27
N ASN A 103 -17.16 -19.99 9.11
CA ASN A 103 -18.22 -20.20 10.13
C ASN A 103 -17.97 -19.46 11.48
N ARG A 104 -19.04 -19.09 12.18
CA ARG A 104 -18.94 -18.36 13.47
C ARG A 104 -18.33 -19.19 14.62
N ARG A 105 -17.74 -20.36 14.34
CA ARG A 105 -17.30 -21.38 15.30
C ARG A 105 -15.82 -21.77 15.14
N SER A 106 -14.97 -20.90 14.63
CA SER A 106 -13.54 -21.13 14.69
C SER A 106 -13.06 -20.89 16.13
N ASP A 107 -12.73 -21.95 16.87
CA ASP A 107 -12.25 -21.90 18.26
C ASP A 107 -10.96 -21.06 18.44
N ASN A 108 -10.22 -20.79 17.35
CA ASN A 108 -8.96 -20.05 17.32
C ASN A 108 -9.09 -18.64 16.70
N CYS A 109 -10.32 -18.19 16.44
CA CYS A 109 -10.63 -16.84 15.98
C CYS A 109 -11.72 -16.25 16.88
N ASN A 110 -11.30 -15.39 17.79
CA ASN A 110 -12.17 -14.53 18.60
C ASN A 110 -13.17 -13.77 17.70
N GLU A 111 -14.38 -13.51 18.23
CA GLU A 111 -15.48 -12.89 17.46
C GLU A 111 -15.08 -11.56 16.80
N GLU A 112 -14.13 -10.82 17.38
CA GLU A 112 -13.58 -9.56 16.83
C GLU A 112 -12.62 -9.75 15.63
N ASP A 113 -12.09 -10.96 15.41
CA ASP A 113 -11.07 -11.27 14.39
C ASP A 113 -11.57 -12.20 13.27
N GLN A 114 -12.87 -12.56 13.25
CA GLN A 114 -13.43 -13.50 12.25
C GLN A 114 -13.30 -13.01 10.79
N GLU A 115 -13.21 -11.70 10.57
CA GLU A 115 -12.98 -11.10 9.24
C GLU A 115 -11.52 -11.26 8.73
N GLN A 116 -10.59 -11.60 9.63
CA GLN A 116 -9.16 -11.76 9.37
C GLN A 116 -8.68 -13.21 9.38
N CYS A 117 -9.60 -14.18 9.46
CA CYS A 117 -9.28 -15.60 9.54
C CYS A 117 -9.17 -16.27 8.17
N ARG A 118 -8.35 -15.70 7.30
CA ARG A 118 -8.13 -16.17 5.92
C ARG A 118 -6.65 -16.48 5.71
N PRO A 119 -6.31 -17.51 4.93
CA PRO A 119 -4.92 -17.84 4.62
C PRO A 119 -4.32 -16.77 3.71
N ARG A 120 -3.04 -16.50 3.92
CA ARG A 120 -2.21 -15.73 2.99
C ARG A 120 -1.84 -16.61 1.80
N LEU A 121 -1.44 -16.02 0.69
CA LEU A 121 -1.10 -16.81 -0.49
C LEU A 121 0.33 -17.39 -0.41
N VAL A 122 1.33 -16.51 -0.35
CA VAL A 122 2.75 -16.86 -0.34
C VAL A 122 3.46 -16.17 0.83
N GLY A 123 4.22 -16.92 1.62
CA GLY A 123 4.95 -16.41 2.79
C GLY A 123 6.43 -16.81 2.83
N PHE A 124 7.30 -15.87 3.15
CA PHE A 124 8.70 -16.16 3.50
C PHE A 124 8.97 -15.60 4.89
N ILE A 125 9.40 -16.45 5.82
CA ILE A 125 9.57 -16.08 7.23
C ILE A 125 11.00 -16.44 7.66
N ASP A 126 11.76 -15.47 8.15
CA ASP A 126 13.15 -15.70 8.61
C ASP A 126 14.02 -16.36 7.51
N CYS A 127 13.85 -15.95 6.25
CA CYS A 127 14.55 -16.54 5.11
C CYS A 127 15.68 -15.66 4.57
N ALA A 128 16.63 -16.27 3.84
CA ALA A 128 17.71 -15.55 3.17
C ALA A 128 17.80 -15.93 1.68
N ASN A 129 18.15 -14.98 0.82
CA ASN A 129 18.27 -15.18 -0.63
C ASN A 129 16.97 -15.75 -1.24
N VAL A 130 15.87 -15.00 -1.09
CA VAL A 130 14.56 -15.35 -1.61
C VAL A 130 14.39 -14.82 -3.03
N THR A 131 13.87 -15.64 -3.96
CA THR A 131 13.49 -15.19 -5.31
C THR A 131 12.05 -15.56 -5.63
N VAL A 132 11.24 -14.58 -6.03
CA VAL A 132 9.91 -14.79 -6.60
C VAL A 132 9.91 -14.16 -7.99
N LYS A 133 9.74 -14.97 -9.04
CA LYS A 133 10.02 -14.51 -10.40
C LYS A 133 9.08 -15.07 -11.47
N ASP A 134 8.59 -14.19 -12.34
CA ASP A 134 7.83 -14.53 -13.56
C ASP A 134 6.50 -15.29 -13.28
N VAL A 135 5.98 -15.26 -12.05
CA VAL A 135 4.81 -16.05 -11.57
C VAL A 135 3.53 -15.21 -11.47
N HIS A 136 2.38 -15.86 -11.65
CA HIS A 136 1.06 -15.30 -11.40
C HIS A 136 0.55 -15.65 -10.00
N LEU A 137 0.18 -14.64 -9.21
CA LEU A 137 -0.42 -14.79 -7.89
C LEU A 137 -1.84 -14.22 -7.94
N THR A 138 -2.85 -15.07 -7.76
CA THR A 138 -4.24 -14.72 -8.05
C THR A 138 -5.16 -15.05 -6.88
N GLU A 139 -6.22 -14.25 -6.77
CA GLU A 139 -7.30 -14.45 -5.81
C GLU A 139 -6.80 -14.73 -4.37
N PRO A 140 -5.83 -13.96 -3.83
CA PRO A 140 -5.37 -14.16 -2.48
C PRO A 140 -6.51 -13.89 -1.49
N ALA A 141 -6.78 -14.86 -0.62
CA ALA A 141 -7.84 -14.74 0.38
C ALA A 141 -7.48 -13.79 1.53
N PHE A 142 -6.22 -13.39 1.69
CA PHE A 142 -5.73 -12.35 2.60
C PHE A 142 -4.49 -11.72 1.93
N TRP A 143 -3.46 -11.33 2.68
CA TRP A 143 -2.20 -10.85 2.09
C TRP A 143 -1.61 -11.85 1.09
N CYS A 144 -1.17 -11.33 -0.04
CA CYS A 144 -0.72 -12.12 -1.18
C CYS A 144 0.73 -12.60 -0.99
N LEU A 145 1.73 -11.73 -1.18
CA LEU A 145 3.13 -12.06 -0.98
C LEU A 145 3.67 -11.38 0.29
N HIS A 146 3.91 -12.18 1.33
CA HIS A 146 4.33 -11.71 2.65
C HIS A 146 5.78 -12.10 2.95
N ILE A 147 6.66 -11.10 3.03
CA ILE A 147 8.10 -11.25 3.24
C ILE A 147 8.44 -10.75 4.65
N VAL A 148 8.74 -11.67 5.56
CA VAL A 148 8.85 -11.41 7.01
C VAL A 148 10.25 -11.75 7.50
N ARG A 149 10.95 -10.75 8.05
CA ARG A 149 12.32 -10.92 8.60
C ARG A 149 13.28 -11.63 7.65
N CYS A 150 13.15 -11.34 6.36
CA CYS A 150 14.03 -11.89 5.35
C CYS A 150 15.24 -10.99 5.10
N ASP A 151 16.37 -11.59 4.71
CA ASP A 151 17.55 -10.89 4.25
C ASP A 151 17.84 -11.24 2.79
N THR A 152 17.86 -10.23 1.93
CA THR A 152 18.04 -10.38 0.48
C THR A 152 16.86 -11.09 -0.18
N THR A 153 15.93 -10.30 -0.71
CA THR A 153 14.75 -10.80 -1.43
C THR A 153 14.62 -10.10 -2.79
N THR A 154 14.37 -10.87 -3.84
CA THR A 154 14.06 -10.35 -5.18
C THR A 154 12.68 -10.80 -5.62
N VAL A 155 11.81 -9.85 -5.95
CA VAL A 155 10.50 -10.06 -6.57
C VAL A 155 10.54 -9.43 -7.95
N ARG A 156 10.44 -10.23 -9.02
CA ARG A 156 10.63 -9.73 -10.39
C ARG A 156 9.59 -10.26 -11.35
N ASN A 157 8.99 -9.39 -12.14
CA ASN A 157 8.00 -9.72 -13.18
C ASN A 157 6.82 -10.56 -12.64
N VAL A 158 6.40 -10.30 -11.40
CA VAL A 158 5.27 -11.00 -10.79
C VAL A 158 3.98 -10.29 -11.18
N THR A 159 2.98 -11.06 -11.60
CA THR A 159 1.63 -10.55 -11.82
C THR A 159 0.77 -10.90 -10.62
N ILE A 160 0.16 -9.90 -9.99
CA ILE A 160 -0.72 -10.08 -8.83
C ILE A 160 -2.11 -9.56 -9.16
N TYR A 161 -3.10 -10.45 -9.08
CA TYR A 161 -4.51 -10.13 -9.25
C TYR A 161 -5.29 -10.52 -8.00
N GLY A 162 -5.75 -9.52 -7.26
CA GLY A 162 -6.71 -9.67 -6.18
C GLY A 162 -8.02 -8.98 -6.56
N ASP A 163 -9.13 -9.64 -6.26
CA ASP A 163 -10.44 -9.02 -6.43
C ASP A 163 -10.52 -7.71 -5.62
N PHE A 164 -11.00 -6.64 -6.27
CA PHE A 164 -11.06 -5.28 -5.73
C PHE A 164 -11.96 -5.14 -4.49
N ASN A 165 -12.81 -6.13 -4.27
CA ASN A 165 -13.79 -6.18 -3.22
C ASN A 165 -13.35 -7.09 -2.07
N ILE A 166 -12.21 -7.75 -2.15
CA ILE A 166 -11.68 -8.54 -1.02
C ILE A 166 -10.76 -7.65 -0.17
N PRO A 167 -11.13 -7.22 1.06
CA PRO A 167 -10.23 -6.45 1.91
C PRO A 167 -9.04 -7.29 2.41
N ASN A 168 -7.97 -6.59 2.78
CA ASN A 168 -6.70 -7.17 3.26
C ASN A 168 -6.06 -8.12 2.25
N ASN A 169 -6.25 -7.86 0.96
CA ASN A 169 -5.55 -8.57 -0.11
C ASN A 169 -4.35 -7.78 -0.65
N ASP A 170 -3.59 -7.16 0.26
CA ASP A 170 -2.32 -6.50 -0.02
C ASP A 170 -1.46 -7.37 -0.96
N ALA A 171 -0.83 -6.76 -1.97
CA ALA A 171 -0.13 -7.52 -3.00
C ALA A 171 1.28 -7.95 -2.56
N ILE A 172 2.11 -7.01 -2.09
CA ILE A 172 3.46 -7.31 -1.59
C ILE A 172 3.68 -6.60 -0.26
N ASP A 173 3.83 -7.36 0.81
CA ASP A 173 4.15 -6.88 2.16
C ASP A 173 5.59 -7.22 2.54
N VAL A 174 6.41 -6.19 2.77
CA VAL A 174 7.80 -6.31 3.25
C VAL A 174 7.83 -5.90 4.72
N ASP A 175 7.89 -6.86 5.63
CA ASP A 175 7.78 -6.67 7.07
C ASP A 175 9.04 -7.12 7.83
N GLY A 176 9.73 -6.15 8.45
CA GLY A 176 10.97 -6.39 9.19
C GLY A 176 12.10 -7.00 8.36
N SER A 177 12.10 -6.78 7.05
CA SER A 177 13.00 -7.43 6.08
C SER A 177 13.97 -6.42 5.49
N ASN A 178 15.17 -6.89 5.11
CA ASN A 178 16.25 -6.05 4.62
C ASN A 178 16.71 -6.47 3.23
N ASN A 179 17.20 -5.50 2.45
CA ASN A 179 17.76 -5.72 1.11
C ASN A 179 16.74 -6.34 0.15
N THR A 180 15.59 -5.68 -0.02
CA THR A 180 14.50 -6.18 -0.86
C THR A 180 14.39 -5.38 -2.15
N VAL A 181 14.30 -6.09 -3.28
CA VAL A 181 14.10 -5.52 -4.61
C VAL A 181 12.78 -6.02 -5.18
N VAL A 182 11.90 -5.10 -5.58
CA VAL A 182 10.67 -5.36 -6.32
C VAL A 182 10.78 -4.71 -7.70
N GLU A 183 10.67 -5.47 -8.78
CA GLU A 183 10.93 -4.96 -10.12
C GLU A 183 9.93 -5.49 -11.16
N GLY A 184 9.41 -4.63 -12.02
CA GLY A 184 8.64 -5.05 -13.20
C GLY A 184 7.31 -5.73 -12.89
N CYS A 185 6.75 -5.53 -11.69
CA CYS A 185 5.54 -6.22 -11.27
C CYS A 185 4.27 -5.53 -11.79
N HIS A 186 3.24 -6.34 -12.08
CA HIS A 186 1.92 -5.86 -12.50
C HIS A 186 0.90 -6.21 -11.42
N ILE A 187 0.37 -5.20 -10.74
CA ILE A 187 -0.43 -5.37 -9.52
C ILE A 187 -1.80 -4.75 -9.71
N SER A 188 -2.85 -5.54 -9.46
CA SER A 188 -4.23 -5.08 -9.43
C SER A 188 -4.92 -5.71 -8.22
N THR A 189 -5.12 -4.96 -7.13
CA THR A 189 -5.67 -5.51 -5.88
C THR A 189 -6.65 -4.57 -5.17
N GLY A 190 -7.38 -5.12 -4.19
CA GLY A 190 -8.31 -4.38 -3.34
C GLY A 190 -7.60 -3.54 -2.28
N ASP A 191 -6.56 -4.06 -1.67
CA ASP A 191 -5.79 -3.35 -0.62
C ASP A 191 -4.45 -2.81 -1.14
N ASP A 192 -3.43 -2.72 -0.31
CA ASP A 192 -2.18 -2.03 -0.65
C ASP A 192 -1.37 -2.77 -1.74
N GLY A 193 -0.73 -2.02 -2.66
CA GLY A 193 0.07 -2.60 -3.74
C GLY A 193 1.44 -3.09 -3.27
N VAL A 194 2.41 -2.17 -3.16
CA VAL A 194 3.70 -2.45 -2.51
C VAL A 194 3.71 -1.78 -1.15
N CYS A 195 3.88 -2.56 -0.09
CA CYS A 195 3.70 -2.12 1.29
C CYS A 195 4.95 -2.43 2.15
N ALA A 196 5.55 -1.39 2.72
CA ALA A 196 6.62 -1.53 3.71
C ALA A 196 6.03 -1.47 5.12
N LYS A 197 6.36 -2.45 5.97
CA LYS A 197 5.91 -2.57 7.35
C LYS A 197 7.10 -2.87 8.27
N THR A 198 6.92 -2.59 9.55
CA THR A 198 7.85 -2.95 10.61
C THR A 198 7.08 -3.41 11.84
N LYS A 199 6.20 -4.40 11.66
CA LYS A 199 5.55 -5.11 12.77
C LYS A 199 6.46 -6.21 13.31
N ALA A 200 7.20 -6.87 12.43
CA ALA A 200 8.05 -8.03 12.74
C ALA A 200 9.50 -7.67 13.10
N GLY A 201 9.96 -6.48 12.75
CA GLY A 201 11.33 -6.00 12.94
C GLY A 201 11.57 -4.72 12.14
N PRO A 202 12.79 -4.17 12.13
CA PRO A 202 13.14 -3.02 11.29
C PRO A 202 13.23 -3.40 9.80
N THR A 203 12.91 -2.48 8.91
CA THR A 203 12.88 -2.68 7.45
C THR A 203 13.78 -1.66 6.77
N PHE A 204 14.88 -2.12 6.19
CA PHE A 204 15.86 -1.28 5.52
C PHE A 204 16.11 -1.70 4.08
N ASN A 205 16.50 -0.73 3.24
CA ASN A 205 16.96 -0.99 1.88
C ASN A 205 15.90 -1.71 1.03
N LEU A 206 14.70 -1.12 0.94
CA LEU A 206 13.66 -1.55 0.02
C LEU A 206 13.70 -0.68 -1.23
N SER A 207 13.83 -1.32 -2.39
CA SER A 207 13.68 -0.67 -3.69
C SER A 207 12.54 -1.31 -4.48
N ALA A 208 11.67 -0.48 -5.05
CA ALA A 208 10.64 -0.91 -5.98
C ALA A 208 10.73 -0.09 -7.26
N SER A 209 10.72 -0.75 -8.42
CA SER A 209 10.85 -0.04 -9.70
C SER A 209 10.12 -0.67 -10.87
N ASN A 210 9.75 0.17 -11.84
CA ASN A 210 9.13 -0.23 -13.10
C ASN A 210 7.82 -1.03 -12.91
N CYS A 211 7.05 -0.72 -11.86
CA CYS A 211 5.80 -1.43 -11.56
C CYS A 211 4.58 -0.67 -12.08
N TRP A 212 3.59 -1.44 -12.51
CA TRP A 212 2.23 -0.95 -12.79
C TRP A 212 1.32 -1.38 -11.65
N ILE A 213 0.57 -0.44 -11.05
CA ILE A 213 -0.23 -0.71 -9.85
C ILE A 213 -1.62 -0.06 -9.95
N ARG A 214 -2.66 -0.85 -9.66
CA ARG A 214 -4.02 -0.41 -9.40
C ARG A 214 -4.48 -0.94 -8.04
N SER A 215 -4.90 -0.06 -7.15
CA SER A 215 -5.27 -0.41 -5.77
C SER A 215 -6.53 0.33 -5.30
N LYS A 216 -7.48 -0.37 -4.67
CA LYS A 216 -8.64 0.27 -4.00
C LYS A 216 -8.30 0.86 -2.61
N SER A 217 -7.04 0.74 -2.21
CA SER A 217 -6.41 1.32 -1.03
C SER A 217 -5.20 2.17 -1.48
N SER A 218 -3.96 1.85 -1.08
CA SER A 218 -2.77 2.61 -1.48
C SER A 218 -1.91 1.82 -2.48
N ALA A 219 -1.60 2.40 -3.63
CA ALA A 219 -0.77 1.74 -4.62
C ALA A 219 0.67 1.50 -4.12
N VAL A 220 1.27 2.50 -3.47
CA VAL A 220 2.52 2.34 -2.74
C VAL A 220 2.32 2.84 -1.32
N LYS A 221 2.64 2.00 -0.33
CA LYS A 221 2.44 2.30 1.08
C LYS A 221 3.67 2.07 1.93
N ILE A 222 3.87 2.98 2.87
CA ILE A 222 4.80 2.84 3.97
C ILE A 222 3.97 2.90 5.26
N GLY A 223 3.79 1.77 5.94
CA GLY A 223 2.91 1.61 7.10
C GLY A 223 1.70 0.68 6.87
N SER A 224 0.68 0.66 7.73
CA SER A 224 0.50 1.55 8.88
C SER A 224 1.36 1.16 10.09
N GLU A 225 1.76 -0.11 10.14
CA GLU A 225 2.48 -0.72 11.26
C GLU A 225 3.95 -0.31 11.25
N VAL A 226 4.28 0.76 11.98
CA VAL A 226 5.64 1.32 12.03
C VAL A 226 6.22 1.15 13.44
N ARG A 227 6.28 -0.09 13.95
CA ARG A 227 6.69 -0.37 15.34
C ARG A 227 8.21 -0.32 15.56
N TYR A 228 8.99 -0.52 14.50
CA TYR A 228 10.44 -0.41 14.49
C TYR A 228 10.87 0.58 13.40
N ASP A 229 12.16 0.89 13.34
CA ASP A 229 12.68 1.82 12.36
C ASP A 229 12.60 1.26 10.94
N MET A 230 12.33 2.14 9.98
CA MET A 230 12.45 1.88 8.56
C MET A 230 13.16 3.02 7.86
N ALA A 231 14.12 2.67 7.00
CA ALA A 231 14.92 3.65 6.30
C ALA A 231 15.45 3.14 4.96
N ASN A 232 15.85 4.08 4.10
CA ASN A 232 16.35 3.82 2.75
C ASN A 232 15.32 3.07 1.90
N LEU A 233 14.22 3.77 1.60
CA LEU A 233 13.10 3.24 0.80
C LEU A 233 13.01 4.04 -0.50
N SER A 234 13.06 3.36 -1.64
CA SER A 234 13.12 4.00 -2.96
C SER A 234 12.09 3.40 -3.92
N PHE A 235 11.25 4.26 -4.50
CA PHE A 235 10.20 3.88 -5.44
C PHE A 235 10.38 4.66 -6.75
N VAL A 236 10.74 3.98 -7.83
CA VAL A 236 11.21 4.62 -9.07
C VAL A 236 10.45 4.13 -10.30
N ASN A 237 10.05 5.02 -11.21
CA ASN A 237 9.36 4.66 -12.46
C ASN A 237 8.08 3.85 -12.18
N MET A 238 7.15 4.45 -11.44
CA MET A 238 5.91 3.79 -11.03
C MET A 238 4.74 4.31 -11.88
N THR A 239 3.92 3.39 -12.40
CA THR A 239 2.66 3.72 -13.08
C THR A 239 1.50 3.32 -12.19
N ILE A 240 0.87 4.31 -11.55
CA ILE A 240 -0.27 4.11 -10.67
C ILE A 240 -1.53 4.54 -11.41
N VAL A 241 -2.51 3.65 -11.51
CA VAL A 241 -3.76 3.93 -12.22
C VAL A 241 -4.95 3.71 -11.32
N ALA A 242 -6.01 4.51 -11.53
CA ALA A 242 -7.31 4.41 -10.90
C ALA A 242 -7.26 3.97 -9.42
N SER A 243 -6.31 4.46 -8.64
CA SER A 243 -6.10 3.98 -7.27
C SER A 243 -6.80 4.87 -6.26
N HIS A 244 -7.06 4.39 -5.05
CA HIS A 244 -7.65 5.25 -4.02
C HIS A 244 -6.62 6.23 -3.46
N ARG A 245 -5.39 5.77 -3.26
CA ARG A 245 -4.21 6.59 -3.03
C ARG A 245 -3.09 6.24 -3.99
N GLY A 246 -2.33 7.26 -4.38
CA GLY A 246 -1.10 7.10 -5.15
C GLY A 246 0.04 6.61 -4.25
N ILE A 247 0.90 7.54 -3.85
CA ILE A 247 1.94 7.28 -2.86
C ILE A 247 1.43 7.62 -1.45
N ALA A 248 1.63 6.71 -0.50
CA ALA A 248 1.14 6.85 0.85
C ALA A 248 2.22 6.55 1.90
N ILE A 249 2.42 7.49 2.82
CA ILE A 249 3.10 7.25 4.10
C ILE A 249 2.04 7.35 5.20
N GLN A 250 1.92 6.27 5.96
CA GLN A 250 1.01 6.12 7.09
C GLN A 250 1.83 5.67 8.30
N ALA A 251 2.73 6.51 8.78
CA ALA A 251 3.41 6.23 10.04
C ALA A 251 2.39 6.39 11.16
N ARG A 252 2.25 5.40 12.05
CA ARG A 252 1.24 5.40 13.16
C ARG A 252 1.79 5.07 14.54
N ASP A 253 2.98 4.50 14.62
CA ASP A 253 3.55 3.91 15.84
C ASP A 253 4.92 4.54 16.20
N ALA A 254 5.66 3.90 17.10
CA ALA A 254 6.86 4.45 17.73
C ALA A 254 8.15 4.41 16.88
N GLY A 255 8.16 3.62 15.79
CA GLY A 255 9.30 3.49 14.90
C GLY A 255 9.52 4.73 14.04
N ASN A 256 10.79 5.03 13.75
CA ASN A 256 11.16 6.15 12.91
C ASN A 256 11.09 5.76 11.43
N VAL A 257 10.71 6.72 10.59
CA VAL A 257 10.75 6.60 9.13
C VAL A 257 11.70 7.66 8.59
N SER A 258 12.74 7.25 7.88
CA SER A 258 13.67 8.19 7.24
C SER A 258 14.12 7.77 5.84
N ASP A 259 14.61 8.73 5.07
CA ASP A 259 15.31 8.47 3.81
C ASP A 259 14.41 7.75 2.80
N VAL A 260 13.27 8.38 2.50
CA VAL A 260 12.26 7.88 1.57
C VAL A 260 12.29 8.71 0.29
N SER A 261 12.33 8.05 -0.86
CA SER A 261 12.29 8.70 -2.17
C SER A 261 11.24 8.10 -3.10
N PHE A 262 10.51 8.97 -3.78
CA PHE A 262 9.61 8.62 -4.88
C PHE A 262 10.06 9.42 -6.11
N VAL A 263 10.42 8.73 -7.19
CA VAL A 263 11.00 9.35 -8.38
C VAL A 263 10.33 8.85 -9.65
N ASN A 264 9.93 9.77 -10.54
CA ASN A 264 9.29 9.44 -11.82
C ASN A 264 8.00 8.61 -11.63
N VAL A 265 6.95 9.24 -11.12
CA VAL A 265 5.67 8.55 -10.85
C VAL A 265 4.54 9.18 -11.67
N SER A 266 3.85 8.36 -12.45
CA SER A 266 2.60 8.74 -13.12
C SER A 266 1.42 8.23 -12.31
N ILE A 267 0.48 9.09 -11.93
CA ILE A 267 -0.59 8.76 -11.00
C ILE A 267 -1.96 9.07 -11.60
N SER A 268 -2.89 8.14 -11.49
CA SER A 268 -4.33 8.43 -11.54
C SER A 268 -5.01 7.90 -10.29
N THR A 269 -5.70 8.78 -9.57
CA THR A 269 -6.47 8.41 -8.37
C THR A 269 -7.92 8.82 -8.45
N ARG A 270 -8.79 8.04 -7.80
CA ARG A 270 -10.23 8.26 -7.79
C ARG A 270 -10.82 7.88 -6.44
N TYR A 271 -11.98 8.43 -6.12
CA TYR A 271 -12.73 7.98 -4.96
C TYR A 271 -13.30 6.59 -5.21
N TYR A 272 -13.30 5.81 -4.14
CA TYR A 272 -14.04 4.57 -3.97
C TYR A 272 -15.03 4.71 -2.81
N ASP A 273 -15.76 3.64 -2.53
CA ASP A 273 -16.71 3.63 -1.41
C ASP A 273 -16.04 4.08 -0.11
N PRO A 274 -16.69 4.93 0.72
CA PRO A 274 -16.11 5.44 1.94
C PRO A 274 -15.70 4.41 2.99
N SER A 275 -16.18 3.18 2.91
CA SER A 275 -15.71 2.08 3.76
C SER A 275 -14.21 1.81 3.55
N TRP A 276 -13.72 1.94 2.32
CA TRP A 276 -12.31 1.74 1.96
C TRP A 276 -11.46 2.90 2.47
N TRP A 277 -10.20 2.60 2.79
CA TRP A 277 -9.25 3.62 3.21
C TRP A 277 -8.71 4.33 1.98
N GLY A 278 -8.74 5.66 2.01
CA GLY A 278 -8.45 6.49 0.85
C GLY A 278 -9.49 7.57 0.64
N ARG A 279 -9.07 8.67 0.00
CA ARG A 279 -9.89 9.79 -0.46
C ARG A 279 -9.33 10.36 -1.77
N ALA A 280 -8.88 9.51 -2.69
CA ALA A 280 -8.38 9.88 -4.01
C ALA A 280 -7.07 10.69 -4.01
N GLU A 281 -6.27 10.65 -2.95
CA GLU A 281 -5.06 11.47 -2.80
C GLU A 281 -3.91 10.91 -3.67
N PRO A 282 -3.30 11.72 -4.56
CA PRO A 282 -2.14 11.28 -5.32
C PRO A 282 -0.89 11.16 -4.43
N ILE A 283 -0.77 12.04 -3.42
CA ILE A 283 0.32 12.06 -2.44
C ILE A 283 -0.32 12.22 -1.05
N TYR A 284 -0.10 11.23 -0.19
CA TYR A 284 -0.68 11.20 1.16
C TYR A 284 0.41 10.86 2.17
N ILE A 285 0.82 11.82 3.01
CA ILE A 285 1.93 11.66 3.94
C ILE A 285 1.44 12.01 5.34
N THR A 286 1.34 11.02 6.22
CA THR A 286 0.78 11.21 7.55
C THR A 286 1.60 10.53 8.63
N SER A 287 1.81 11.27 9.71
CA SER A 287 2.51 10.88 10.92
C SER A 287 1.65 11.25 12.13
N VAL A 288 0.53 10.55 12.30
CA VAL A 288 -0.45 10.76 13.38
C VAL A 288 -0.61 9.51 14.25
N PRO A 289 -0.93 9.60 15.54
CA PRO A 289 -0.90 8.44 16.42
C PRO A 289 -2.05 7.46 16.13
N ARG A 290 -1.76 6.15 16.17
CA ARG A 290 -2.75 5.07 15.94
C ARG A 290 -3.95 5.19 16.89
N ARG A 291 -3.64 5.42 18.17
CA ARG A 291 -4.57 5.74 19.25
C ARG A 291 -4.09 7.03 19.90
N GLU A 292 -4.95 7.73 20.63
CA GLU A 292 -4.57 8.99 21.30
C GLU A 292 -3.33 8.86 22.19
N THR A 293 -3.12 7.69 22.80
CA THR A 293 -1.99 7.40 23.70
C THR A 293 -0.77 6.78 23.01
N THR A 294 -0.79 6.60 21.68
CA THR A 294 0.31 5.96 20.96
C THR A 294 1.54 6.88 20.91
N VAL A 295 2.66 6.40 21.45
CA VAL A 295 3.97 7.03 21.30
C VAL A 295 4.37 7.03 19.83
N ARG A 296 4.97 8.14 19.38
CA ARG A 296 5.29 8.39 17.99
C ARG A 296 6.79 8.39 17.72
N GLY A 297 7.19 7.73 16.64
CA GLY A 297 8.50 7.93 16.02
C GLY A 297 8.49 9.12 15.07
N ALA A 298 9.69 9.56 14.68
CA ALA A 298 9.89 10.66 13.74
C ALA A 298 9.61 10.23 12.29
N LEU A 299 9.16 11.18 11.46
CA LEU A 299 9.09 11.03 10.01
C LEU A 299 9.94 12.15 9.39
N ARG A 300 11.06 11.79 8.77
CA ARG A 300 12.02 12.78 8.24
C ARG A 300 12.62 12.40 6.89
N ASN A 301 13.13 13.40 6.17
CA ASN A 301 13.85 13.24 4.91
C ASN A 301 13.06 12.42 3.87
N VAL A 302 11.93 12.99 3.44
CA VAL A 302 11.07 12.43 2.40
C VAL A 302 11.16 13.31 1.17
N THR A 303 11.49 12.73 0.01
CA THR A 303 11.55 13.46 -1.26
C THR A 303 10.60 12.82 -2.27
N VAL A 304 9.76 13.64 -2.89
CA VAL A 304 8.92 13.26 -4.02
C VAL A 304 9.34 14.09 -5.22
N THR A 305 9.77 13.44 -6.30
CA THR A 305 10.38 14.11 -7.45
C THR A 305 9.81 13.60 -8.77
N ASN A 306 9.49 14.51 -9.69
CA ASN A 306 8.99 14.19 -11.02
C ASN A 306 7.70 13.34 -10.98
N VAL A 307 6.62 13.95 -10.49
CA VAL A 307 5.30 13.31 -10.41
C VAL A 307 4.31 14.04 -11.29
N THR A 308 3.62 13.29 -12.15
CA THR A 308 2.45 13.78 -12.89
C THR A 308 1.23 13.01 -12.42
N ALA A 309 0.17 13.71 -12.01
CA ALA A 309 -1.03 13.10 -11.47
C ALA A 309 -2.32 13.67 -12.07
N ARG A 310 -3.33 12.80 -12.23
CA ARG A 310 -4.74 13.17 -12.38
C ARG A 310 -5.51 12.57 -11.22
N SER A 311 -6.03 13.40 -10.33
CA SER A 311 -6.63 12.94 -9.08
C SER A 311 -8.00 13.57 -8.84
N GLU A 312 -8.82 12.93 -7.99
CA GLU A 312 -10.05 13.56 -7.49
C GLU A 312 -9.86 14.30 -6.17
N ASN A 313 -8.63 14.32 -5.63
CA ASN A 313 -8.25 15.07 -4.43
C ASN A 313 -6.80 15.57 -4.54
N GLY A 314 -6.38 16.48 -3.66
CA GLY A 314 -5.03 17.03 -3.64
C GLY A 314 -4.07 16.29 -2.72
N ILE A 315 -2.95 16.96 -2.43
CA ILE A 315 -1.88 16.47 -1.56
C ILE A 315 -2.32 16.61 -0.10
N VAL A 316 -2.10 15.56 0.70
CA VAL A 316 -2.38 15.57 2.15
C VAL A 316 -1.09 15.33 2.92
N ILE A 317 -0.73 16.26 3.81
CA ILE A 317 0.43 16.16 4.70
C ILE A 317 -0.05 16.43 6.14
N ALA A 318 0.07 15.46 7.04
CA ALA A 318 -0.38 15.65 8.41
C ALA A 318 0.54 14.98 9.44
N GLY A 319 1.25 15.78 10.22
CA GLY A 319 1.95 15.33 11.43
C GLY A 319 1.06 15.43 12.67
N CYS A 320 1.68 15.37 13.85
CA CYS A 320 1.00 15.68 15.11
C CYS A 320 1.87 16.56 16.02
N PRO A 321 1.28 17.26 17.02
CA PRO A 321 2.04 18.10 17.95
C PRO A 321 3.22 17.35 18.59
N GLY A 322 4.41 17.96 18.58
CA GLY A 322 5.63 17.39 19.16
C GLY A 322 6.31 16.30 18.33
N HIS A 323 5.71 15.90 17.20
CA HIS A 323 6.27 14.94 16.24
C HIS A 323 6.01 15.43 14.82
N GLU A 324 6.40 16.68 14.56
CA GLU A 324 6.27 17.29 13.25
C GLU A 324 7.03 16.52 12.16
N ILE A 325 6.51 16.57 10.94
CA ILE A 325 7.20 15.99 9.77
C ILE A 325 8.39 16.88 9.41
N GLU A 326 9.57 16.31 9.26
CA GLU A 326 10.81 17.03 9.00
C GLU A 326 11.33 16.77 7.57
N GLN A 327 11.89 17.79 6.93
CA GLN A 327 12.57 17.68 5.63
C GLN A 327 11.72 16.99 4.54
N LEU A 328 10.49 17.44 4.34
CA LEU A 328 9.65 17.00 3.23
C LEU A 328 9.86 17.91 2.01
N ARG A 329 10.29 17.32 0.89
CA ARG A 329 10.54 18.03 -0.39
C ARG A 329 9.64 17.48 -1.49
N LEU A 330 8.94 18.38 -2.17
CA LEU A 330 8.09 18.11 -3.33
C LEU A 330 8.66 18.86 -4.53
N GLU A 331 9.19 18.13 -5.50
CA GLU A 331 9.97 18.71 -6.60
C GLU A 331 9.46 18.25 -7.97
N ASN A 332 9.22 19.18 -8.90
CA ASN A 332 8.71 18.89 -10.23
C ASN A 332 7.41 18.06 -10.19
N ILE A 333 6.35 18.66 -9.65
CA ILE A 333 5.06 18.01 -9.42
C ILE A 333 3.99 18.70 -10.28
N SER A 334 3.23 17.94 -11.05
CA SER A 334 2.10 18.45 -11.85
C SER A 334 0.84 17.63 -11.55
N ILE A 335 -0.20 18.26 -11.00
CA ILE A 335 -1.45 17.58 -10.60
C ILE A 335 -2.64 18.26 -11.28
N GLU A 336 -3.48 17.49 -11.97
CA GLU A 336 -4.82 17.89 -12.39
C GLU A 336 -5.84 17.31 -11.40
N ILE A 337 -6.55 18.18 -10.68
CA ILE A 337 -7.62 17.82 -9.74
C ILE A 337 -8.97 17.92 -10.46
N GLY A 338 -9.70 16.82 -10.58
CA GLY A 338 -11.01 16.77 -11.23
C GLY A 338 -12.03 15.94 -10.47
N LYS A 339 -13.12 15.56 -11.15
CA LYS A 339 -14.13 14.64 -10.63
C LYS A 339 -14.65 13.75 -11.75
N TRP A 340 -14.66 12.43 -11.54
CA TRP A 340 -15.13 11.43 -12.49
C TRP A 340 -15.69 10.15 -11.85
N SER A 341 -15.54 9.95 -10.54
CA SER A 341 -16.25 8.88 -9.82
C SER A 341 -17.58 9.36 -9.26
N GLN A 342 -18.44 8.40 -8.88
CA GLN A 342 -19.74 8.67 -8.26
C GLN A 342 -19.67 9.04 -6.77
N TYR A 343 -18.53 8.78 -6.11
CA TYR A 343 -18.41 8.95 -4.65
C TYR A 343 -18.09 10.41 -4.30
N PRO A 344 -18.71 10.96 -3.24
CA PRO A 344 -18.46 12.34 -2.83
C PRO A 344 -17.06 12.50 -2.23
N GLY A 345 -16.47 13.69 -2.42
CA GLY A 345 -15.30 14.13 -1.69
C GLY A 345 -15.66 14.73 -0.34
N GLY A 346 -14.89 15.73 0.12
CA GLY A 346 -15.24 16.48 1.33
C GLY A 346 -14.82 15.82 2.66
N LEU A 347 -13.84 14.91 2.64
CA LEU A 347 -13.32 14.24 3.82
C LEU A 347 -11.78 14.20 3.79
N LEU A 348 -11.15 14.43 4.95
CA LEU A 348 -9.79 13.98 5.24
C LEU A 348 -9.85 12.63 5.96
N ASP A 349 -8.97 11.73 5.59
CA ASP A 349 -8.87 10.40 6.18
C ASP A 349 -7.61 10.27 7.02
N TYR A 350 -7.75 10.10 8.32
CA TYR A 350 -6.66 9.85 9.26
C TYR A 350 -6.54 8.37 9.64
N ARG A 351 -7.38 7.49 9.07
CA ARG A 351 -7.35 6.07 9.38
C ARG A 351 -6.04 5.41 8.91
N PRO A 352 -5.54 4.38 9.61
CA PRO A 352 -5.95 4.04 10.97
C PRO A 352 -5.38 5.09 11.93
N GLY A 353 -6.25 5.72 12.71
CA GLY A 353 -5.87 6.83 13.58
C GLY A 353 -7.11 7.30 14.32
N TYR A 354 -6.93 7.79 15.54
CA TYR A 354 -8.05 8.07 16.46
C TYR A 354 -9.04 9.13 15.94
N ARG A 355 -8.60 10.02 15.03
CA ARG A 355 -9.45 11.03 14.39
C ARG A 355 -10.40 10.48 13.32
N GLY A 356 -10.13 9.28 12.80
CA GLY A 356 -10.97 8.65 11.78
C GLY A 356 -11.11 9.49 10.50
N LEU A 357 -12.35 9.63 10.03
CA LEU A 357 -12.72 10.50 8.91
C LEU A 357 -13.24 11.82 9.43
N VAL A 358 -12.70 12.94 8.94
CA VAL A 358 -13.13 14.28 9.35
C VAL A 358 -13.64 15.07 8.15
N PRO A 359 -14.75 15.83 8.28
CA PRO A 359 -15.21 16.74 7.25
C PRO A 359 -14.12 17.76 6.89
N HIS A 360 -13.81 17.87 5.60
CA HIS A 360 -12.82 18.81 5.10
C HIS A 360 -12.97 19.00 3.60
N ARG A 361 -12.83 20.22 3.08
CA ARG A 361 -12.92 20.47 1.64
C ARG A 361 -11.79 19.80 0.85
N THR A 362 -12.04 19.50 -0.41
CA THR A 362 -10.98 19.07 -1.33
C THR A 362 -10.10 20.27 -1.67
N VAL A 363 -8.84 20.26 -1.21
CA VAL A 363 -7.87 21.35 -1.41
C VAL A 363 -6.71 20.87 -2.28
N GLY A 364 -5.93 21.78 -2.86
CA GLY A 364 -4.77 21.41 -3.67
C GLY A 364 -3.64 20.80 -2.83
N VAL A 365 -3.34 21.43 -1.69
CA VAL A 365 -2.42 20.96 -0.67
C VAL A 365 -3.01 21.21 0.70
N PHE A 366 -3.16 20.17 1.51
CA PHE A 366 -3.41 20.27 2.94
C PHE A 366 -2.11 19.98 3.70
N ALA A 367 -1.76 20.82 4.68
CA ALA A 367 -0.62 20.58 5.56
C ALA A 367 -0.87 21.00 7.02
N GLU A 368 -0.53 20.11 7.96
CA GLU A 368 -0.49 20.42 9.40
C GLU A 368 0.68 19.72 10.09
N HIS A 369 1.22 20.37 11.14
CA HIS A 369 2.31 19.84 11.97
C HIS A 369 3.53 19.37 11.15
N VAL A 370 4.11 20.30 10.39
CA VAL A 370 5.28 20.06 9.53
C VAL A 370 6.35 21.06 9.91
N ALA A 371 7.56 20.59 10.21
CA ALA A 371 8.68 21.43 10.61
C ALA A 371 9.36 22.08 9.41
N GLN A 372 9.50 21.34 8.30
CA GLN A 372 10.19 21.80 7.09
C GLN A 372 9.50 21.23 5.85
N LEU A 373 8.99 22.12 5.00
CA LEU A 373 8.24 21.77 3.80
C LEU A 373 8.71 22.60 2.60
N GLY A 374 9.28 21.93 1.60
CA GLY A 374 9.75 22.58 0.38
C GLY A 374 8.91 22.21 -0.83
N PHE A 375 8.50 23.22 -1.60
CA PHE A 375 7.92 23.06 -2.92
C PHE A 375 8.86 23.65 -3.97
N LYS A 376 9.22 22.86 -4.98
CA LYS A 376 10.03 23.30 -6.12
C LYS A 376 9.38 22.87 -7.43
N SER A 377 9.03 23.81 -8.31
CA SER A 377 8.37 23.55 -9.59
C SER A 377 7.10 22.70 -9.42
N VAL A 378 6.11 23.22 -8.67
CA VAL A 378 4.86 22.53 -8.39
C VAL A 378 3.71 23.23 -9.10
N ARG A 379 2.91 22.50 -9.86
CA ARG A 379 1.74 22.98 -10.60
C ARG A 379 0.51 22.18 -10.20
N ILE A 380 -0.55 22.87 -9.79
CA ILE A 380 -1.85 22.27 -9.49
C ILE A 380 -2.93 22.92 -10.37
N GLU A 381 -3.61 22.12 -11.18
CA GLU A 381 -4.67 22.58 -12.07
C GLU A 381 -6.00 21.99 -11.65
N TRP A 382 -7.03 22.81 -11.61
CA TRP A 382 -8.38 22.36 -11.31
C TRP A 382 -9.15 22.14 -12.61
N GLY A 383 -9.85 21.02 -12.71
CA GLY A 383 -10.67 20.66 -13.85
C GLY A 383 -11.79 21.69 -14.09
N SER A 384 -12.29 21.74 -15.32
CA SER A 384 -13.26 22.76 -15.75
C SER A 384 -14.66 22.64 -15.12
N GLN A 385 -14.94 21.54 -14.40
CA GLN A 385 -16.24 21.25 -13.78
C GLN A 385 -16.13 21.38 -12.25
N PRO A 386 -16.43 22.57 -11.68
CA PRO A 386 -16.26 22.81 -10.25
C PRO A 386 -17.16 21.91 -9.41
N GLN A 387 -16.65 21.44 -8.27
CA GLN A 387 -17.40 20.66 -7.29
C GLN A 387 -17.74 21.50 -6.06
N LEU A 388 -18.83 21.13 -5.36
CA LEU A 388 -19.30 21.85 -4.17
C LEU A 388 -18.35 21.76 -2.97
N ASP A 389 -17.61 20.64 -2.87
CA ASP A 389 -16.67 20.35 -1.80
C ASP A 389 -15.26 20.86 -2.08
N TRP A 390 -14.99 21.41 -3.28
CA TRP A 390 -13.70 22.05 -3.55
C TRP A 390 -13.48 23.22 -2.58
N GLY A 391 -12.21 23.41 -2.22
CA GLY A 391 -11.71 24.40 -1.28
C GLY A 391 -10.60 25.27 -1.87
N MET A 392 -9.77 25.81 -0.99
CA MET A 392 -8.63 26.64 -1.36
C MET A 392 -7.49 25.82 -1.99
N LEU A 393 -6.54 26.51 -2.62
CA LEU A 393 -5.38 25.87 -3.26
C LEU A 393 -4.43 25.26 -2.22
N ILE A 394 -4.10 26.01 -1.17
CA ILE A 394 -3.24 25.56 -0.08
C ILE A 394 -3.99 25.85 1.22
N ASP A 395 -4.20 24.82 2.03
CA ASP A 395 -4.74 24.91 3.37
C ASP A 395 -3.70 24.43 4.38
N MET A 396 -3.13 25.37 5.13
CA MET A 396 -2.11 25.12 6.13
C MET A 396 -2.65 25.49 7.50
N THR A 397 -2.69 24.53 8.43
CA THR A 397 -3.19 24.78 9.79
C THR A 397 -2.28 25.82 10.49
N PRO A 398 -2.82 27.00 10.89
CA PRO A 398 -2.02 28.11 11.39
C PRO A 398 -1.11 27.74 12.56
N GLY A 399 0.15 28.16 12.49
CA GLY A 399 1.15 27.94 13.55
C GLY A 399 1.70 26.51 13.65
N THR A 400 1.24 25.57 12.82
CA THR A 400 1.68 24.17 12.85
C THR A 400 2.65 23.80 11.73
N VAL A 401 2.67 24.59 10.65
CA VAL A 401 3.58 24.42 9.51
C VAL A 401 4.68 25.48 9.61
N LYS A 402 5.93 25.03 9.68
CA LYS A 402 7.14 25.84 9.87
C LYS A 402 8.03 25.72 8.62
N GLU A 403 8.98 26.65 8.48
CA GLU A 403 10.01 26.67 7.42
C GLU A 403 9.51 26.21 6.03
N VAL A 404 8.49 26.91 5.51
CA VAL A 404 7.91 26.61 4.20
C VAL A 404 8.64 27.38 3.11
N THR A 405 9.04 26.69 2.05
CA THR A 405 9.67 27.31 0.87
C THR A 405 8.86 27.05 -0.39
N PHE A 406 8.70 28.08 -1.21
CA PHE A 406 8.04 28.02 -2.52
C PHE A 406 9.02 28.52 -3.59
N ASP A 407 9.39 27.64 -4.51
CA ASP A 407 10.19 27.96 -5.70
C ASP A 407 9.41 27.45 -6.93
N GLY A 408 8.81 28.34 -7.72
CA GLY A 408 8.03 27.93 -8.90
C GLY A 408 6.73 27.16 -8.59
N PHE A 409 5.96 27.60 -7.59
CA PHE A 409 4.61 27.08 -7.32
C PHE A 409 3.57 27.83 -8.17
N SER A 410 2.70 27.11 -8.87
CA SER A 410 1.68 27.68 -9.75
C SER A 410 0.36 26.92 -9.69
N SER A 411 -0.74 27.60 -10.01
CA SER A 411 -2.06 26.98 -10.07
C SER A 411 -3.00 27.69 -11.02
N SER A 412 -4.00 26.96 -11.54
CA SER A 412 -5.12 27.52 -12.30
C SER A 412 -6.46 26.99 -11.77
N GLN A 413 -7.39 27.89 -11.43
CA GLN A 413 -8.76 27.57 -11.02
C GLN A 413 -9.79 28.12 -12.03
N PRO A 414 -10.92 27.44 -12.28
CA PRO A 414 -12.01 28.01 -13.08
C PRO A 414 -12.58 29.27 -12.43
N SER A 415 -12.79 30.32 -13.24
CA SER A 415 -13.31 31.64 -12.80
C SER A 415 -14.68 31.59 -12.10
N ALA A 416 -15.48 30.54 -12.35
CA ALA A 416 -16.76 30.32 -11.66
C ALA A 416 -16.59 30.01 -10.16
N TYR A 417 -15.42 29.48 -9.75
CA TYR A 417 -15.13 29.13 -8.36
C TYR A 417 -14.72 30.36 -7.53
N GLU A 418 -14.02 31.34 -8.12
CA GLU A 418 -13.64 32.59 -7.46
C GLU A 418 -14.87 33.38 -6.98
N LYS A 419 -15.94 33.45 -7.79
CA LYS A 419 -17.21 34.10 -7.42
C LYS A 419 -17.94 33.41 -6.26
N HIS A 420 -17.80 32.08 -6.13
CA HIS A 420 -18.36 31.33 -5.01
C HIS A 420 -17.53 31.42 -3.72
N ARG A 421 -16.22 31.69 -3.80
CA ARG A 421 -15.38 31.99 -2.61
C ARG A 421 -15.77 33.31 -1.95
N GLU A 422 -15.94 34.37 -2.73
CA GLU A 422 -16.27 35.72 -2.22
C GLU A 422 -17.60 35.76 -1.47
N THR A 423 -18.56 34.92 -1.85
CA THR A 423 -19.88 34.86 -1.21
C THR A 423 -19.95 34.00 0.05
N ARG A 424 -18.92 33.19 0.34
CA ARG A 424 -18.91 32.21 1.45
C ARG A 424 -18.02 32.59 2.64
N GLY A 425 -17.29 33.70 2.58
CA GLY A 425 -16.47 34.19 3.69
C GLY A 425 -15.17 33.41 3.94
N ASP A 426 -14.71 32.60 2.97
CA ASP A 426 -13.48 31.81 3.05
C ASP A 426 -12.23 32.72 2.83
N SER A 427 -11.96 33.63 3.77
CA SER A 427 -10.75 34.48 3.80
C SER A 427 -9.61 33.77 4.53
N GLY A 428 -9.04 32.75 3.88
CA GLY A 428 -7.80 32.06 4.30
C GLY A 428 -6.66 32.32 3.30
N ILE A 429 -5.56 32.85 3.84
CA ILE A 429 -4.27 33.22 3.22
C ILE A 429 -3.71 32.01 2.43
N ILE A 430 -3.45 32.03 1.12
CA ILE A 430 -2.51 32.87 0.36
C ILE A 430 -3.10 33.23 -1.01
N SER A 431 -3.32 34.53 -1.28
CA SER A 431 -3.31 35.11 -2.63
C SER A 431 -1.92 35.68 -2.92
N LEU A 432 -0.90 34.82 -3.04
CA LEU A 432 0.40 35.22 -3.61
C LEU A 432 0.35 34.98 -5.11
N PHE A 433 -0.47 35.77 -5.80
CA PHE A 433 -0.27 36.03 -7.23
C PHE A 433 -0.33 37.53 -7.44
N GLN A 434 0.76 38.20 -7.08
CA GLN A 434 1.21 39.42 -7.76
C GLN A 434 2.72 39.60 -7.53
N THR A 435 3.44 39.60 -8.65
CA THR A 435 4.77 40.17 -8.91
C THR A 435 6.00 39.62 -8.18
N SER A 436 6.84 38.86 -8.90
CA SER A 436 8.09 39.36 -9.50
C SER A 436 8.64 38.36 -10.52
#